data_AF-A0A7S6W4V7-F1
#
_entry.id   AF-A0A7S6W4V7-F1
#
_cell.length_a   1.000
_cell.length_b   1.000
_cell.length_c   1.000
_cell.angle_alpha   90.00
_cell.angle_beta   90.00
_cell.angle_gamma   90.00
#
_symmetry.space_group_name_H-M   'P 1'
#
loop_
_entity.id
_entity.type
_entity.pdbx_description
1 polymer ?
#
loop_
_entity_poly.entity_id
_entity_poly.type
_entity_poly.pdbx_seq_one_letter_code
_entity_poly.pdbx_strand_id
1 'polypeptide(L)'
;MSEKLQKVLARVGLGSRRYMEEVIAAGRVSVNGQVAQVGERIEPGDELRIDGRKVQFQIEDEIRRRVLIYYKPEGEICSRNDPENRPTVFEQLPQITGDRWVMVGRLDINSTGLLLFTNDGELANRLMHPSSEIEREYAVRVMGEVTPQLKNNMLQGVVLDDGPAKFESFSEIGGDGINRWYQVVVKEGRNREVRRIFESQGLKVSRLLRTRYGSVILPRELRTGRWIELDKQDIDNLTKSVELKPRQGTGLFGMAKRRTERMQDKPMAARRGGYLRQQRRDSDENQPQQSNGYQDNRGERRTGRTEGGFHGNGFNRSERRNDGFNNNRNDRNSENFGNRERRNDNFGNRERRNDSVPSRAFSGNNKGFKKF
;
A
#
# COMPACT_ATOMS: atom_id res chain seq x y z
N MET A 1 -20.53 18.04 -20.92
CA MET A 1 -19.99 19.17 -20.13
C MET A 1 -18.49 19.20 -20.38
N SER A 2 -17.94 20.32 -20.86
CA SER A 2 -16.49 20.42 -21.11
C SER A 2 -15.66 20.42 -19.83
N GLU A 3 -14.41 19.98 -19.94
CA GLU A 3 -13.41 19.99 -18.86
C GLU A 3 -12.17 20.81 -19.26
N LYS A 4 -11.43 21.37 -18.29
CA LYS A 4 -10.15 22.03 -18.55
C LYS A 4 -9.14 21.03 -19.15
N LEU A 5 -8.51 21.37 -20.27
CA LEU A 5 -7.68 20.45 -21.07
C LEU A 5 -6.57 19.77 -20.25
N GLN A 6 -5.86 20.51 -19.41
CA GLN A 6 -4.80 19.98 -18.53
C GLN A 6 -5.32 19.00 -17.47
N LYS A 7 -6.61 19.04 -17.11
CA LYS A 7 -7.24 18.07 -16.19
C LYS A 7 -7.42 16.73 -16.91
N VAL A 8 -7.92 16.74 -18.13
CA VAL A 8 -8.15 15.53 -18.96
C VAL A 8 -6.82 14.87 -19.31
N LEU A 9 -5.86 15.64 -19.83
CA LEU A 9 -4.50 15.17 -20.13
C LEU A 9 -3.82 14.52 -18.91
N ALA A 10 -3.94 15.15 -17.74
CA ALA A 10 -3.41 14.57 -16.51
C ALA A 10 -4.21 13.33 -16.06
N ARG A 11 -5.53 13.25 -16.29
CA ARG A 11 -6.33 12.06 -15.94
C ARG A 11 -5.88 10.84 -16.76
N VAL A 12 -5.64 11.00 -18.07
CA VAL A 12 -5.14 9.96 -18.98
C VAL A 12 -3.72 9.46 -18.64
N GLY A 13 -3.09 10.00 -17.58
CA GLY A 13 -1.81 9.51 -17.03
C GLY A 13 -0.57 10.23 -17.56
N LEU A 14 -0.74 11.16 -18.49
CA LEU A 14 0.34 11.77 -19.29
C LEU A 14 1.23 12.75 -18.49
N GLY A 15 0.84 13.12 -17.27
CA GLY A 15 1.67 13.92 -16.38
C GLY A 15 0.96 14.45 -15.14
N SER A 16 1.54 15.49 -14.54
CA SER A 16 0.85 16.36 -13.58
C SER A 16 0.05 17.43 -14.34
N ARG A 17 -0.94 18.06 -13.70
CA ARG A 17 -1.69 19.17 -14.33
C ARG A 17 -0.76 20.31 -14.78
N ARG A 18 0.23 20.68 -13.95
CA ARG A 18 1.25 21.71 -14.26
C ARG A 18 2.13 21.33 -15.46
N TYR A 19 2.63 20.10 -15.49
CA TYR A 19 3.42 19.63 -16.65
C TYR A 19 2.58 19.58 -17.93
N MET A 20 1.27 19.33 -17.84
CA MET A 20 0.38 19.45 -18.99
C MET A 20 0.11 20.90 -19.39
N GLU A 21 0.07 21.85 -18.46
CA GLU A 21 0.04 23.30 -18.76
C GLU A 21 1.32 23.74 -19.48
N GLU A 22 2.50 23.25 -19.07
CA GLU A 22 3.78 23.46 -19.77
C GLU A 22 3.77 22.87 -21.19
N VAL A 23 3.23 21.66 -21.37
CA VAL A 23 3.15 20.99 -22.69
C VAL A 23 2.13 21.65 -23.63
N ILE A 24 1.02 22.19 -23.09
CA ILE A 24 0.08 23.02 -23.85
C ILE A 24 0.76 24.35 -24.25
N ALA A 25 1.42 25.05 -23.31
CA ALA A 25 2.12 26.30 -23.58
C ALA A 25 3.23 26.17 -24.65
N ALA A 26 3.84 24.98 -24.75
CA ALA A 26 4.81 24.65 -25.79
C ALA A 26 4.19 24.34 -27.18
N GLY A 27 2.87 24.51 -27.36
CA GLY A 27 2.16 24.28 -28.62
C GLY A 27 2.08 22.81 -29.06
N ARG A 28 2.38 21.86 -28.17
CA ARG A 28 2.48 20.43 -28.50
C ARG A 28 1.15 19.68 -28.46
N VAL A 29 0.10 20.32 -27.95
CA VAL A 29 -1.26 19.76 -27.86
C VAL A 29 -2.15 20.44 -28.89
N SER A 30 -2.99 19.67 -29.55
CA SER A 30 -4.02 20.21 -30.44
C SER A 30 -5.38 19.55 -30.21
N VAL A 31 -6.44 20.33 -30.33
CA VAL A 31 -7.85 19.91 -30.21
C VAL A 31 -8.53 20.21 -31.55
N ASN A 32 -9.20 19.21 -32.14
CA ASN A 32 -9.85 19.33 -33.46
C ASN A 32 -8.94 19.88 -34.57
N GLY A 33 -7.63 19.61 -34.47
CA GLY A 33 -6.61 20.07 -35.41
C GLY A 33 -6.02 21.47 -35.13
N GLN A 34 -6.60 22.25 -34.20
CA GLN A 34 -6.06 23.56 -33.80
C GLN A 34 -5.14 23.43 -32.59
N VAL A 35 -4.05 24.22 -32.54
CA VAL A 35 -3.09 24.22 -31.42
C VAL A 35 -3.75 24.83 -30.19
N ALA A 36 -3.79 24.09 -29.09
CA ALA A 36 -4.55 24.45 -27.90
C ALA A 36 -3.82 25.44 -26.98
N GLN A 37 -4.57 26.25 -26.24
CA GLN A 37 -4.05 27.26 -25.33
C GLN A 37 -4.21 26.90 -23.85
N VAL A 38 -3.38 27.51 -22.99
CA VAL A 38 -3.39 27.22 -21.54
C VAL A 38 -4.71 27.66 -20.92
N GLY A 39 -5.44 26.69 -20.35
CA GLY A 39 -6.76 26.95 -19.78
C GLY A 39 -7.93 26.78 -20.76
N GLU A 40 -7.68 26.32 -21.98
CA GLU A 40 -8.72 25.84 -22.90
C GLU A 40 -9.56 24.69 -22.27
N ARG A 41 -10.74 24.45 -22.83
CA ARG A 41 -11.65 23.39 -22.40
C ARG A 41 -11.92 22.44 -23.57
N ILE A 42 -12.05 21.17 -23.26
CA ILE A 42 -12.32 20.10 -24.22
C ILE A 42 -13.69 19.46 -23.94
N GLU A 43 -14.44 19.17 -25.00
CA GLU A 43 -15.75 18.50 -25.02
C GLU A 43 -15.59 16.99 -25.32
N PRO A 44 -16.58 16.14 -25.03
CA PRO A 44 -16.45 14.67 -25.18
C PRO A 44 -16.26 14.16 -26.61
N GLY A 45 -16.67 14.95 -27.61
CA GLY A 45 -16.56 14.60 -29.03
C GLY A 45 -15.24 15.02 -29.70
N ASP A 46 -14.40 15.79 -28.99
CA ASP A 46 -13.23 16.44 -29.59
C ASP A 46 -12.09 15.46 -29.91
N GLU A 47 -11.40 15.69 -31.02
CA GLU A 47 -10.16 14.99 -31.33
C GLU A 47 -8.96 15.64 -30.63
N LEU A 48 -8.56 15.06 -29.50
CA LEU A 48 -7.33 15.40 -28.79
C LEU A 48 -6.10 14.74 -29.44
N ARG A 49 -5.05 15.53 -29.68
CA ARG A 49 -3.73 15.05 -30.10
C ARG A 49 -2.59 15.68 -29.30
N ILE A 50 -1.48 14.95 -29.17
CA ILE A 50 -0.20 15.46 -28.65
C ILE A 50 0.93 14.97 -29.57
N ASP A 51 1.85 15.86 -29.95
CA ASP A 51 2.91 15.57 -30.93
C ASP A 51 2.33 14.90 -32.22
N GLY A 52 1.14 15.35 -32.64
CA GLY A 52 0.38 14.81 -33.78
C GLY A 52 -0.37 13.48 -33.52
N ARG A 53 -0.09 12.76 -32.43
CA ARG A 53 -0.70 11.46 -32.10
C ARG A 53 -2.04 11.63 -31.38
N LYS A 54 -3.08 10.92 -31.83
CA LYS A 54 -4.42 10.93 -31.19
C LYS A 54 -4.37 10.31 -29.79
N VAL A 55 -4.93 11.01 -28.81
CA VAL A 55 -5.07 10.57 -27.42
C VAL A 55 -6.52 10.19 -27.18
N GLN A 56 -6.77 8.97 -26.72
CA GLN A 56 -8.11 8.57 -26.26
C GLN A 56 -8.32 9.10 -24.84
N PHE A 57 -9.50 9.67 -24.59
CA PHE A 57 -9.95 10.10 -23.27
C PHE A 57 -11.44 9.75 -23.09
N GLN A 58 -11.90 9.74 -21.85
CA GLN A 58 -13.30 9.52 -21.46
C GLN A 58 -13.77 10.66 -20.54
N ILE A 59 -15.07 10.89 -20.46
CA ILE A 59 -15.63 11.89 -19.54
C ILE A 59 -15.44 11.42 -18.10
N GLU A 60 -15.19 12.34 -17.18
CA GLU A 60 -14.98 12.01 -15.77
C GLU A 60 -16.10 11.16 -15.13
N ASP A 61 -17.37 11.42 -15.46
CA ASP A 61 -18.52 10.73 -14.87
C ASP A 61 -18.73 9.30 -15.39
N GLU A 62 -18.21 8.99 -16.59
CA GLU A 62 -18.18 7.64 -17.17
C GLU A 62 -17.06 6.79 -16.59
N ILE A 63 -15.97 7.43 -16.14
CA ILE A 63 -14.82 6.74 -15.53
C ILE A 63 -15.20 6.26 -14.13
N ARG A 64 -15.33 4.94 -14.03
CA ARG A 64 -15.49 4.17 -12.80
C ARG A 64 -14.57 4.66 -11.69
N ARG A 65 -15.16 5.14 -10.59
CA ARG A 65 -14.42 5.53 -9.38
C ARG A 65 -13.83 4.29 -8.70
N ARG A 66 -12.54 4.36 -8.34
CA ARG A 66 -11.77 3.31 -7.66
C ARG A 66 -10.97 3.94 -6.53
N VAL A 67 -10.90 3.28 -5.38
CA VAL A 67 -10.10 3.75 -4.23
C VAL A 67 -9.33 2.57 -3.66
N LEU A 68 -8.05 2.76 -3.34
CA LEU A 68 -7.20 1.80 -2.65
C LEU A 68 -6.94 2.26 -1.21
N ILE A 69 -6.95 1.31 -0.26
CA ILE A 69 -6.19 1.43 0.98
C ILE A 69 -4.79 0.90 0.68
N TYR A 70 -3.74 1.69 0.94
CA TYR A 70 -2.35 1.22 1.00
C TYR A 70 -1.84 1.32 2.44
N TYR A 71 -1.19 0.26 2.94
CA TYR A 71 -0.47 0.30 4.21
C TYR A 71 0.98 0.73 3.93
N LYS A 72 1.21 2.04 3.96
CA LYS A 72 2.52 2.65 3.75
C LYS A 72 3.54 2.16 4.81
N PRO A 73 4.70 1.62 4.42
CA PRO A 73 5.82 1.32 5.32
C PRO A 73 6.63 2.58 5.67
N GLU A 74 7.56 2.44 6.63
CA GLU A 74 8.66 3.40 6.81
C GLU A 74 9.62 3.33 5.60
N GLY A 75 10.35 4.40 5.33
CA GLY A 75 11.33 4.50 4.23
C GLY A 75 10.76 4.93 2.88
N GLU A 76 9.49 4.66 2.59
CA GLU A 76 8.84 5.15 1.36
C GLU A 76 8.44 6.63 1.44
N ILE A 77 8.55 7.34 0.32
CA ILE A 77 8.20 8.77 0.18
C ILE A 77 6.91 9.00 -0.62
N CYS A 78 6.10 9.97 -0.17
CA CYS A 78 4.89 10.42 -0.85
C CYS A 78 5.20 11.44 -1.98
N SER A 79 5.90 10.98 -3.02
CA SER A 79 6.12 11.73 -4.28
C SER A 79 5.93 10.81 -5.50
N ARG A 80 5.64 11.40 -6.67
CA ARG A 80 5.58 10.70 -7.98
C ARG A 80 6.91 10.72 -8.75
N ASN A 81 7.85 11.54 -8.31
CA ASN A 81 9.19 11.68 -8.89
C ASN A 81 10.10 12.20 -7.77
N ASP A 82 11.27 11.61 -7.60
CA ASP A 82 12.19 11.96 -6.53
C ASP A 82 13.60 12.19 -7.09
N PRO A 83 14.21 13.38 -6.88
CA PRO A 83 15.57 13.66 -7.37
C PRO A 83 16.62 12.70 -6.81
N GLU A 84 16.38 12.16 -5.61
CA GLU A 84 17.28 11.23 -4.91
C GLU A 84 16.98 9.74 -5.22
N ASN A 85 15.97 9.45 -6.06
CA ASN A 85 15.52 8.10 -6.45
C ASN A 85 15.18 7.18 -5.26
N ARG A 86 14.64 7.73 -4.16
CA ARG A 86 14.17 6.94 -3.02
C ARG A 86 12.87 6.19 -3.35
N PRO A 87 12.61 5.01 -2.72
CA PRO A 87 11.39 4.24 -2.95
C PRO A 87 10.11 5.06 -2.75
N THR A 88 9.25 5.06 -3.75
CA THR A 88 8.00 5.84 -3.77
C THR A 88 6.79 4.97 -3.46
N VAL A 89 5.80 5.58 -2.82
CA VAL A 89 4.49 4.95 -2.55
C VAL A 89 3.67 4.57 -3.80
N PHE A 90 4.22 4.76 -5.01
CA PHE A 90 3.58 4.41 -6.28
C PHE A 90 4.12 3.11 -6.90
N GLU A 91 5.31 2.64 -6.51
CA GLU A 91 5.98 1.47 -7.12
C GLU A 91 5.23 0.15 -6.89
N GLN A 92 4.57 -0.01 -5.73
CA GLN A 92 3.88 -1.25 -5.35
C GLN A 92 2.38 -1.27 -5.75
N LEU A 93 1.89 -0.21 -6.41
CA LEU A 93 0.47 -0.04 -6.79
C LEU A 93 0.13 -0.79 -8.09
N PRO A 94 -1.12 -1.19 -8.32
CA PRO A 94 -1.53 -1.84 -9.56
C PRO A 94 -1.54 -0.82 -10.70
N GLN A 95 -1.03 -1.19 -11.87
CA GLN A 95 -1.21 -0.36 -13.07
C GLN A 95 -2.69 -0.28 -13.47
N ILE A 96 -3.09 0.87 -14.02
CA ILE A 96 -4.45 1.12 -14.53
C ILE A 96 -4.35 1.77 -15.91
N THR A 97 -5.06 1.23 -16.90
CA THR A 97 -4.94 1.64 -18.31
C THR A 97 -5.75 2.91 -18.57
N GLY A 98 -5.14 3.90 -19.23
CA GLY A 98 -5.81 5.16 -19.60
C GLY A 98 -6.16 6.09 -18.43
N ASP A 99 -5.59 5.85 -17.25
CA ASP A 99 -5.94 6.50 -15.99
C ASP A 99 -4.72 6.54 -15.04
N ARG A 100 -4.80 7.19 -13.87
CA ARG A 100 -3.71 7.17 -12.87
C ARG A 100 -4.15 7.32 -11.41
N TRP A 101 -3.42 6.68 -10.50
CA TRP A 101 -3.60 6.88 -9.06
C TRP A 101 -3.16 8.28 -8.59
N VAL A 102 -4.04 8.93 -7.83
CA VAL A 102 -3.81 10.16 -7.07
C VAL A 102 -3.80 9.79 -5.59
N MET A 103 -2.72 10.14 -4.89
CA MET A 103 -2.62 9.94 -3.43
C MET A 103 -3.49 10.95 -2.69
N VAL A 104 -4.16 10.51 -1.62
CA VAL A 104 -4.98 11.37 -0.75
C VAL A 104 -4.15 11.76 0.47
N GLY A 105 -3.72 13.01 0.49
CA GLY A 105 -2.80 13.54 1.49
C GLY A 105 -1.38 12.98 1.33
N ARG A 106 -0.61 13.06 2.41
CA ARG A 106 0.75 12.51 2.52
C ARG A 106 0.93 11.82 3.88
N LEU A 107 2.06 11.13 4.02
CA LEU A 107 2.68 10.69 5.27
C LEU A 107 4.18 10.96 5.16
N ASP A 108 4.86 11.23 6.27
CA ASP A 108 6.31 11.38 6.27
C ASP A 108 7.00 10.05 5.88
N ILE A 109 8.26 10.13 5.46
CA ILE A 109 9.12 8.96 5.22
C ILE A 109 9.20 8.05 6.47
N ASN A 110 9.28 8.63 7.66
CA ASN A 110 9.35 7.95 8.96
C ASN A 110 7.96 7.76 9.63
N SER A 111 6.88 7.79 8.85
CA SER A 111 5.50 7.62 9.33
C SER A 111 4.78 6.54 8.50
N THR A 112 4.01 5.69 9.18
CA THR A 112 3.41 4.47 8.62
C THR A 112 1.88 4.54 8.56
N GLY A 113 1.26 3.54 7.91
CA GLY A 113 -0.17 3.28 8.04
C GLY A 113 -0.97 3.61 6.79
N LEU A 114 -2.25 3.88 7.00
CA LEU A 114 -3.23 4.07 5.95
C LEU A 114 -2.90 5.29 5.07
N LEU A 115 -2.67 5.05 3.78
CA LEU A 115 -2.65 6.06 2.73
C LEU A 115 -3.68 5.66 1.67
N LEU A 116 -4.67 6.53 1.40
CA LEU A 116 -5.64 6.27 0.35
C LEU A 116 -5.07 6.70 -1.01
N PHE A 117 -5.42 5.96 -2.05
CA PHE A 117 -5.24 6.37 -3.45
C PHE A 117 -6.57 6.29 -4.18
N THR A 118 -6.83 7.17 -5.14
CA THR A 118 -8.02 7.12 -5.99
C THR A 118 -7.67 7.57 -7.40
N ASN A 119 -8.40 7.10 -8.40
CA ASN A 119 -8.34 7.70 -9.74
C ASN A 119 -9.13 9.01 -9.84
N ASP A 120 -10.08 9.23 -8.93
CA ASP A 120 -10.88 10.44 -8.89
C ASP A 120 -10.13 11.60 -8.21
N GLY A 121 -9.56 12.46 -9.05
CA GLY A 121 -8.84 13.67 -8.61
C GLY A 121 -9.70 14.71 -7.90
N GLU A 122 -11.03 14.69 -8.04
CA GLU A 122 -11.95 15.56 -7.30
C GLU A 122 -12.20 15.01 -5.89
N LEU A 123 -12.45 13.68 -5.77
CA LEU A 123 -12.52 13.01 -4.47
C LEU A 123 -11.22 13.21 -3.66
N ALA A 124 -10.06 13.03 -4.31
CA ALA A 124 -8.77 13.26 -3.67
C ALA A 124 -8.63 14.71 -3.18
N ASN A 125 -9.06 15.70 -3.98
CA ASN A 125 -9.00 17.11 -3.62
C ASN A 125 -9.85 17.42 -2.38
N ARG A 126 -11.12 16.99 -2.36
CA ARG A 126 -12.01 17.26 -1.22
C ARG A 126 -11.56 16.55 0.06
N LEU A 127 -11.16 15.27 -0.02
CA LEU A 127 -10.64 14.54 1.14
C LEU A 127 -9.34 15.14 1.73
N MET A 128 -8.62 15.95 0.95
CA MET A 128 -7.45 16.72 1.41
C MET A 128 -7.78 18.14 1.88
N HIS A 129 -8.94 18.70 1.53
CA HIS A 129 -9.21 20.12 1.75
C HIS A 129 -9.56 20.40 3.22
N PRO A 130 -8.96 21.42 3.87
CA PRO A 130 -9.20 21.69 5.28
C PRO A 130 -10.68 21.91 5.63
N SER A 131 -11.43 22.58 4.75
CA SER A 131 -12.87 22.87 4.97
C SER A 131 -13.78 21.63 4.94
N SER A 132 -13.26 20.44 4.61
CA SER A 132 -14.01 19.18 4.71
C SER A 132 -13.79 18.47 6.05
N GLU A 133 -12.93 19.00 6.92
CA GLU A 133 -12.66 18.52 8.29
C GLU A 133 -12.47 16.99 8.45
N ILE A 134 -11.99 16.32 7.40
CA ILE A 134 -11.93 14.85 7.37
C ILE A 134 -10.94 14.35 8.42
N GLU A 135 -11.47 13.67 9.44
CA GLU A 135 -10.71 13.13 10.56
C GLU A 135 -9.58 12.19 10.11
N ARG A 136 -8.43 12.31 10.76
CA ARG A 136 -7.25 11.47 10.57
C ARG A 136 -6.81 10.98 11.95
N GLU A 137 -6.88 9.67 12.14
CA GLU A 137 -6.60 9.03 13.42
C GLU A 137 -5.22 8.38 13.40
N TYR A 138 -4.48 8.54 14.49
CA TYR A 138 -3.13 8.02 14.62
C TYR A 138 -2.95 7.27 15.94
N ALA A 139 -2.36 6.08 15.85
CA ALA A 139 -1.70 5.43 16.98
C ALA A 139 -0.26 5.98 17.08
N VAL A 140 0.07 6.55 18.25
CA VAL A 140 1.29 7.31 18.50
C VAL A 140 2.02 6.68 19.68
N ARG A 141 3.29 6.27 19.49
CA ARG A 141 4.10 5.76 20.60
C ARG A 141 5.04 6.84 21.12
N VAL A 142 4.75 7.34 22.31
CA VAL A 142 5.48 8.44 22.96
C VAL A 142 6.50 7.87 23.94
N MET A 143 7.67 8.50 24.01
CA MET A 143 8.66 8.26 25.06
C MET A 143 8.38 9.20 26.24
N GLY A 144 8.18 8.62 27.43
CA GLY A 144 7.66 9.31 28.61
C GLY A 144 6.16 9.11 28.82
N GLU A 145 5.64 9.66 29.92
CA GLU A 145 4.22 9.58 30.31
C GLU A 145 3.50 10.89 30.03
N VAL A 146 2.30 10.83 29.44
CA VAL A 146 1.44 12.00 29.23
C VAL A 146 0.62 12.21 30.50
N THR A 147 1.00 13.20 31.31
CA THR A 147 0.21 13.57 32.49
C THR A 147 -1.17 14.12 32.08
N PRO A 148 -2.19 14.07 32.96
CA PRO A 148 -3.50 14.65 32.67
C PRO A 148 -3.45 16.12 32.26
N GLN A 149 -2.50 16.89 32.80
CA GLN A 149 -2.29 18.30 32.42
C GLN A 149 -1.82 18.43 30.97
N LEU A 150 -0.82 17.65 30.54
CA LEU A 150 -0.34 17.69 29.15
C LEU A 150 -1.42 17.21 28.17
N LYS A 151 -2.21 16.19 28.55
CA LYS A 151 -3.39 15.76 27.79
C LYS A 151 -4.38 16.91 27.61
N ASN A 152 -4.73 17.62 28.69
CA ASN A 152 -5.67 18.74 28.64
C ASN A 152 -5.15 19.89 27.78
N ASN A 153 -3.86 20.24 27.89
CA ASN A 153 -3.21 21.23 27.02
C ASN A 153 -3.37 20.88 25.54
N MET A 154 -3.08 19.63 25.15
CA MET A 154 -3.16 19.17 23.75
C MET A 154 -4.60 19.05 23.21
N LEU A 155 -5.61 18.98 24.08
CA LEU A 155 -7.04 18.98 23.72
C LEU A 155 -7.61 20.40 23.59
N GLN A 156 -7.23 21.33 24.48
CA GLN A 156 -7.64 22.74 24.42
C GLN A 156 -6.93 23.48 23.28
N GLY A 157 -5.64 23.21 23.09
CA GLY A 157 -4.82 23.71 22.00
C GLY A 157 -3.44 24.18 22.45
N VAL A 158 -2.47 23.99 21.57
CA VAL A 158 -1.08 24.41 21.74
C VAL A 158 -0.69 25.36 20.60
N VAL A 159 0.19 26.33 20.87
CA VAL A 159 0.72 27.22 19.84
C VAL A 159 1.90 26.54 19.15
N LEU A 160 1.86 26.45 17.82
CA LEU A 160 2.96 26.00 16.98
C LEU A 160 3.40 27.16 16.05
N ASP A 161 4.56 27.00 15.40
CA ASP A 161 5.19 28.04 14.54
C ASP A 161 4.29 28.53 13.39
N ASP A 162 3.38 27.67 12.91
CA ASP A 162 2.41 27.91 11.85
C ASP A 162 0.96 28.11 12.38
N GLY A 163 0.81 28.43 13.67
CA GLY A 163 -0.48 28.75 14.32
C GLY A 163 -0.92 27.73 15.39
N PRO A 164 -2.07 27.96 16.05
CA PRO A 164 -2.61 27.04 17.06
C PRO A 164 -2.97 25.67 16.45
N ALA A 165 -2.83 24.59 17.21
CA ALA A 165 -3.22 23.24 16.82
C ALA A 165 -3.73 22.44 18.04
N LYS A 166 -4.59 21.44 17.84
CA LYS A 166 -5.15 20.58 18.90
C LYS A 166 -5.45 19.16 18.41
N PHE A 167 -5.65 18.24 19.34
CA PHE A 167 -6.33 16.97 19.07
C PHE A 167 -7.83 17.11 19.34
N GLU A 168 -8.67 16.52 18.47
CA GLU A 168 -10.12 16.42 18.69
C GLU A 168 -10.48 15.30 19.67
N SER A 169 -9.64 14.26 19.76
CA SER A 169 -9.74 13.23 20.79
C SER A 169 -8.36 12.72 21.18
N PHE A 170 -8.24 12.29 22.44
CA PHE A 170 -7.01 11.76 23.02
C PHE A 170 -7.34 10.65 24.02
N SER A 171 -6.91 9.43 23.70
CA SER A 171 -7.07 8.25 24.57
C SER A 171 -5.74 7.50 24.71
N GLU A 172 -5.51 6.90 25.87
CA GLU A 172 -4.41 5.94 26.06
C GLU A 172 -4.90 4.55 25.67
N ILE A 173 -4.08 3.83 24.91
CA ILE A 173 -4.39 2.48 24.40
C ILE A 173 -3.43 1.41 24.96
N GLY A 174 -2.74 1.73 26.06
CA GLY A 174 -1.76 0.88 26.74
C GLY A 174 -0.31 1.24 26.45
N GLY A 175 0.62 0.42 26.95
CA GLY A 175 2.05 0.65 26.82
C GLY A 175 2.83 -0.17 27.83
N ASP A 176 4.16 -0.06 27.80
CA ASP A 176 5.04 -0.74 28.75
C ASP A 176 6.31 0.09 29.02
N GLY A 177 6.77 0.07 30.27
CA GLY A 177 7.84 0.92 30.80
C GLY A 177 7.70 2.38 30.36
N ILE A 178 8.79 2.92 29.78
CA ILE A 178 8.88 4.31 29.32
C ILE A 178 8.18 4.61 27.98
N ASN A 179 7.50 3.63 27.36
CA ASN A 179 6.84 3.80 26.06
C ASN A 179 5.33 3.58 26.17
N ARG A 180 4.55 4.67 26.16
CA ARG A 180 3.08 4.62 26.13
C ARG A 180 2.54 4.83 24.71
N TRP A 181 1.41 4.21 24.40
CA TRP A 181 0.68 4.38 23.16
C TRP A 181 -0.60 5.18 23.38
N TYR A 182 -0.80 6.18 22.53
CA TYR A 182 -1.98 7.03 22.53
C TYR A 182 -2.66 6.98 21.16
N GLN A 183 -3.99 6.96 21.16
CA GLN A 183 -4.81 7.15 19.96
C GLN A 183 -5.31 8.61 19.96
N VAL A 184 -4.99 9.33 18.89
CA VAL A 184 -5.33 10.75 18.71
C VAL A 184 -6.00 10.99 17.36
N VAL A 185 -6.90 11.98 17.31
CA VAL A 185 -7.57 12.43 16.07
C VAL A 185 -7.27 13.90 15.79
N VAL A 186 -6.99 14.21 14.53
CA VAL A 186 -6.90 15.58 14.01
C VAL A 186 -7.81 15.75 12.78
N LYS A 187 -8.34 16.96 12.56
CA LYS A 187 -9.17 17.30 11.38
C LYS A 187 -8.38 17.93 10.24
N GLU A 188 -7.21 18.49 10.54
CA GLU A 188 -6.28 19.04 9.56
C GLU A 188 -5.11 18.07 9.26
N GLY A 189 -4.07 18.58 8.59
CA GLY A 189 -2.97 17.78 8.05
C GLY A 189 -1.75 18.63 7.71
N ARG A 190 -1.42 19.59 8.58
CA ARG A 190 -0.21 20.42 8.50
C ARG A 190 1.04 19.56 8.58
N ASN A 191 2.19 20.12 8.20
CA ASN A 191 3.44 19.37 8.20
C ASN A 191 3.76 18.87 9.62
N ARG A 192 3.95 17.54 9.77
CA ARG A 192 4.30 16.86 11.03
C ARG A 192 3.41 17.20 12.24
N GLU A 193 2.20 17.70 12.02
CA GLU A 193 1.29 18.30 13.01
C GLU A 193 1.19 17.51 14.33
N VAL A 194 0.80 16.23 14.26
CA VAL A 194 0.71 15.33 15.43
C VAL A 194 2.03 15.27 16.22
N ARG A 195 3.19 15.23 15.54
CA ARG A 195 4.49 15.20 16.21
C ARG A 195 4.77 16.54 16.90
N ARG A 196 4.49 17.66 16.23
CA ARG A 196 4.71 19.01 16.76
C ARG A 196 3.82 19.33 17.96
N ILE A 197 2.59 18.81 18.01
CA ILE A 197 1.73 18.91 19.20
C ILE A 197 2.37 18.22 20.41
N PHE A 198 2.87 16.99 20.27
CA PHE A 198 3.61 16.31 21.36
C PHE A 198 4.95 16.98 21.68
N GLU A 199 5.72 17.38 20.66
CA GLU A 199 7.02 18.05 20.80
C GLU A 199 6.87 19.39 21.56
N SER A 200 5.75 20.12 21.39
CA SER A 200 5.42 21.34 22.16
C SER A 200 5.27 21.10 23.67
N GLN A 201 4.94 19.87 24.08
CA GLN A 201 4.81 19.45 25.48
C GLN A 201 6.09 18.76 25.99
N GLY A 202 7.21 18.86 25.26
CA GLY A 202 8.48 18.22 25.59
C GLY A 202 8.54 16.72 25.29
N LEU A 203 7.50 16.14 24.68
CA LEU A 203 7.35 14.71 24.48
C LEU A 203 7.85 14.25 23.10
N LYS A 204 8.53 13.10 23.04
CA LYS A 204 9.13 12.58 21.79
C LYS A 204 8.32 11.45 21.19
N VAL A 205 7.84 11.65 19.95
CA VAL A 205 7.09 10.64 19.18
C VAL A 205 8.04 9.64 18.51
N SER A 206 8.16 8.45 19.09
CA SER A 206 9.04 7.37 18.61
C SER A 206 8.46 6.57 17.44
N ARG A 207 7.13 6.41 17.36
CA ARG A 207 6.42 5.80 16.22
C ARG A 207 5.10 6.53 15.94
N LEU A 208 4.72 6.59 14.68
CA LEU A 208 3.47 7.19 14.21
C LEU A 208 2.84 6.29 13.12
N LEU A 209 1.61 5.83 13.38
CA LEU A 209 0.84 4.94 12.52
C LEU A 209 -0.54 5.56 12.28
N ARG A 210 -0.90 5.90 11.03
CA ARG A 210 -2.27 6.34 10.71
C ARG A 210 -3.22 5.14 10.64
N THR A 211 -4.18 5.08 11.55
CA THR A 211 -5.14 3.97 11.70
C THR A 211 -6.45 4.19 10.95
N ARG A 212 -6.89 5.45 10.76
CA ARG A 212 -8.14 5.79 10.07
C ARG A 212 -8.01 7.10 9.29
N TYR A 213 -8.79 7.23 8.21
CA TYR A 213 -8.97 8.46 7.43
C TYR A 213 -10.44 8.57 7.01
N GLY A 214 -11.16 9.53 7.60
CA GLY A 214 -12.62 9.64 7.48
C GLY A 214 -13.31 8.37 7.99
N SER A 215 -14.12 7.77 7.12
CA SER A 215 -14.81 6.49 7.36
C SER A 215 -13.91 5.26 7.23
N VAL A 216 -12.74 5.35 6.59
CA VAL A 216 -11.94 4.18 6.22
C VAL A 216 -10.88 3.86 7.27
N ILE A 217 -10.95 2.65 7.83
CA ILE A 217 -10.05 2.11 8.85
C ILE A 217 -9.01 1.20 8.19
N LEU A 218 -7.78 1.16 8.71
CA LEU A 218 -6.73 0.25 8.28
C LEU A 218 -7.10 -1.22 8.63
N PRO A 219 -7.28 -2.12 7.65
CA PRO A 219 -7.66 -3.51 7.93
C PRO A 219 -6.54 -4.24 8.68
N ARG A 220 -6.88 -5.04 9.70
CA ARG A 220 -5.91 -5.75 10.54
C ARG A 220 -5.15 -6.84 9.79
N GLU A 221 -5.75 -7.34 8.72
CA GLU A 221 -5.24 -8.38 7.83
C GLU A 221 -4.30 -7.81 6.76
N LEU A 222 -4.32 -6.49 6.54
CA LEU A 222 -3.47 -5.82 5.58
C LEU A 222 -2.05 -5.72 6.14
N ARG A 223 -1.06 -6.17 5.36
CA ARG A 223 0.36 -6.06 5.71
C ARG A 223 0.96 -4.77 5.14
N THR A 224 2.01 -4.27 5.78
CA THR A 224 2.85 -3.18 5.26
C THR A 224 3.32 -3.46 3.83
N GLY A 225 3.38 -2.42 2.99
CA GLY A 225 3.72 -2.54 1.57
C GLY A 225 2.63 -3.18 0.71
N ARG A 226 1.44 -3.46 1.26
CA ARG A 226 0.31 -4.04 0.51
C ARG A 226 -0.87 -3.08 0.46
N TRP A 227 -1.70 -3.25 -0.56
CA TRP A 227 -2.96 -2.54 -0.76
C TRP A 227 -4.14 -3.50 -0.90
N ILE A 228 -5.35 -2.97 -0.67
CA ILE A 228 -6.61 -3.51 -1.16
C ILE A 228 -7.41 -2.41 -1.86
N GLU A 229 -8.29 -2.79 -2.77
CA GLU A 229 -9.29 -1.90 -3.37
C GLU A 229 -10.56 -1.91 -2.50
N LEU A 230 -11.16 -0.74 -2.28
CA LEU A 230 -12.42 -0.57 -1.55
C LEU A 230 -13.60 -1.11 -2.37
N ASP A 231 -14.65 -1.52 -1.66
CA ASP A 231 -15.91 -1.91 -2.30
C ASP A 231 -16.78 -0.69 -2.65
N LYS A 232 -18.00 -0.95 -3.14
CA LYS A 232 -18.91 0.14 -3.53
C LYS A 232 -19.39 0.94 -2.32
N GLN A 233 -19.66 0.27 -1.19
CA GLN A 233 -20.22 0.90 0.00
C GLN A 233 -19.20 1.82 0.66
N ASP A 234 -17.94 1.40 0.78
CA ASP A 234 -16.88 2.24 1.34
C ASP A 234 -16.55 3.46 0.47
N ILE A 235 -16.57 3.30 -0.86
CA ILE A 235 -16.38 4.43 -1.78
C ILE A 235 -17.59 5.38 -1.74
N ASP A 236 -18.81 4.85 -1.70
CA ASP A 236 -20.02 5.68 -1.58
C ASP A 236 -20.00 6.45 -0.24
N ASN A 237 -19.64 5.81 0.87
CA ASN A 237 -19.46 6.43 2.18
C ASN A 237 -18.44 7.59 2.13
N LEU A 238 -17.26 7.37 1.52
CA LEU A 238 -16.24 8.42 1.32
C LEU A 238 -16.80 9.57 0.48
N THR A 239 -17.50 9.29 -0.63
CA THR A 239 -18.02 10.33 -1.52
C THR A 239 -19.14 11.15 -0.88
N LYS A 240 -20.00 10.50 -0.08
CA LYS A 240 -21.03 11.16 0.73
C LYS A 240 -20.43 12.09 1.77
N SER A 241 -19.32 11.70 2.43
CA SER A 241 -18.62 12.53 3.42
C SER A 241 -17.96 13.81 2.84
N VAL A 242 -17.94 13.97 1.52
CA VAL A 242 -17.46 15.18 0.83
C VAL A 242 -18.44 15.70 -0.24
N GLU A 243 -19.74 15.38 -0.10
CA GLU A 243 -20.82 15.85 -0.97
C GLU A 243 -20.59 15.61 -2.48
N LEU A 244 -19.90 14.53 -2.81
CA LEU A 244 -19.55 14.17 -4.18
C LEU A 244 -20.52 13.13 -4.72
N LYS A 245 -21.05 13.35 -5.92
CA LYS A 245 -22.02 12.44 -6.56
C LYS A 245 -21.40 11.03 -6.75
N PRO A 246 -22.11 9.95 -6.40
CA PRO A 246 -21.72 8.58 -6.77
C PRO A 246 -21.61 8.44 -8.29
N ARG A 247 -20.65 7.64 -8.77
CA ARG A 247 -20.55 7.25 -10.20
C ARG A 247 -21.06 5.83 -10.39
N GLN A 248 -21.61 5.55 -11.57
CA GLN A 248 -22.06 4.20 -11.91
C GLN A 248 -20.86 3.21 -11.97
N GLY A 249 -21.14 1.92 -11.77
CA GLY A 249 -20.14 0.84 -11.83
C GLY A 249 -19.09 0.78 -10.71
N THR A 250 -18.98 1.81 -9.85
CA THR A 250 -18.04 1.95 -8.72
C THR A 250 -17.94 0.72 -7.78
N GLY A 251 -16.77 0.50 -7.15
CA GLY A 251 -16.51 -0.54 -6.14
C GLY A 251 -15.47 -1.59 -6.56
N LEU A 252 -15.60 -2.85 -6.15
CA LEU A 252 -14.78 -3.97 -6.66
C LEU A 252 -15.28 -4.46 -8.04
N PHE A 253 -14.39 -5.05 -8.86
CA PHE A 253 -14.72 -5.62 -10.16
C PHE A 253 -13.99 -6.95 -10.46
N GLY A 254 -14.43 -7.64 -11.52
CA GLY A 254 -13.76 -8.84 -12.05
C GLY A 254 -13.47 -9.90 -11.00
N MET A 255 -12.23 -10.39 -10.99
CA MET A 255 -11.78 -11.41 -10.04
C MET A 255 -11.65 -10.89 -8.59
N ALA A 256 -11.51 -9.59 -8.37
CA ALA A 256 -11.49 -9.01 -7.03
C ALA A 256 -12.89 -9.06 -6.40
N LYS A 257 -13.92 -8.63 -7.15
CA LYS A 257 -15.34 -8.76 -6.76
C LYS A 257 -15.70 -10.22 -6.46
N ARG A 258 -15.42 -11.13 -7.41
CA ARG A 258 -15.66 -12.59 -7.26
C ARG A 258 -14.93 -13.22 -6.07
N ARG A 259 -13.79 -12.65 -5.63
CA ARG A 259 -13.05 -13.14 -4.46
C ARG A 259 -13.71 -12.71 -3.16
N THR A 260 -14.15 -11.45 -3.06
CA THR A 260 -14.87 -10.94 -1.89
C THR A 260 -16.23 -11.61 -1.74
N GLU A 261 -16.99 -11.77 -2.84
CA GLU A 261 -18.25 -12.52 -2.87
C GLU A 261 -18.04 -13.94 -2.34
N ARG A 262 -17.07 -14.70 -2.88
CA ARG A 262 -16.74 -16.06 -2.38
C ARG A 262 -16.29 -16.10 -0.92
N MET A 263 -15.69 -15.03 -0.39
CA MET A 263 -15.30 -14.94 1.03
C MET A 263 -16.48 -14.60 1.94
N GLN A 264 -17.54 -13.98 1.42
CA GLN A 264 -18.81 -13.74 2.11
C GLN A 264 -19.73 -14.97 2.03
N ASP A 265 -19.83 -15.62 0.87
CA ASP A 265 -20.61 -16.86 0.66
C ASP A 265 -20.03 -18.06 1.43
N LYS A 266 -18.69 -18.12 1.52
CA LYS A 266 -17.95 -19.19 2.19
C LYS A 266 -16.86 -18.59 3.08
N PRO A 267 -17.24 -17.98 4.23
CA PRO A 267 -16.27 -17.52 5.21
C PRO A 267 -15.41 -18.71 5.63
N MET A 268 -14.10 -18.62 5.43
CA MET A 268 -13.18 -19.69 5.83
C MET A 268 -13.33 -19.92 7.33
N ALA A 269 -13.64 -21.16 7.72
CA ALA A 269 -13.86 -21.54 9.11
C ALA A 269 -12.71 -21.01 9.98
N ALA A 270 -13.05 -20.10 10.90
CA ALA A 270 -12.08 -19.44 11.75
C ALA A 270 -11.24 -20.52 12.48
N ARG A 271 -9.92 -20.48 12.31
CA ARG A 271 -9.00 -21.47 12.91
C ARG A 271 -9.04 -21.37 14.44
N ARG A 272 -9.95 -22.13 15.05
CA ARG A 272 -10.05 -22.29 16.51
C ARG A 272 -8.68 -22.70 17.07
N GLY A 273 -8.20 -21.94 18.05
CA GLY A 273 -7.11 -22.37 18.91
C GLY A 273 -5.70 -22.34 18.31
N GLY A 274 -5.25 -21.19 17.79
CA GLY A 274 -3.81 -20.92 17.72
C GLY A 274 -3.20 -20.85 19.13
N TYR A 275 -3.74 -19.99 19.99
CA TYR A 275 -3.22 -19.71 21.33
C TYR A 275 -3.43 -20.85 22.34
N LEU A 276 -4.55 -21.58 22.30
CA LEU A 276 -4.81 -22.68 23.25
C LEU A 276 -3.92 -23.92 23.04
N ARG A 277 -3.23 -24.06 21.89
CA ARG A 277 -2.39 -25.25 21.63
C ARG A 277 -0.99 -25.17 22.25
N GLN A 278 -0.57 -24.01 22.75
CA GLN A 278 0.70 -23.87 23.51
C GLN A 278 0.51 -24.21 24.99
N GLN A 279 -0.55 -23.69 25.64
CA GLN A 279 -0.83 -23.99 27.06
C GLN A 279 -1.00 -25.49 27.38
N ARG A 280 -1.36 -26.33 26.39
CA ARG A 280 -1.42 -27.81 26.51
C ARG A 280 -0.12 -28.55 26.17
N ARG A 281 1.00 -27.85 26.01
CA ARG A 281 2.35 -28.45 26.04
C ARG A 281 3.07 -28.08 27.32
N ASP A 282 2.95 -26.82 27.72
CA ASP A 282 3.65 -26.27 28.89
C ASP A 282 3.04 -26.69 30.24
N SER A 283 2.10 -27.66 30.25
CA SER A 283 1.40 -28.16 31.46
C SER A 283 1.54 -29.66 31.71
N ASP A 284 2.03 -30.46 30.76
CA ASP A 284 2.26 -31.91 30.94
C ASP A 284 3.72 -32.25 31.34
N GLU A 285 4.61 -31.26 31.43
CA GLU A 285 6.06 -31.47 31.62
C GLU A 285 6.50 -31.63 33.09
N ASN A 286 5.55 -31.82 34.02
CA ASN A 286 5.84 -31.86 35.47
C ASN A 286 5.04 -32.92 36.25
N GLN A 287 5.28 -34.19 35.94
CA GLN A 287 4.92 -35.33 36.79
C GLN A 287 5.98 -36.44 36.69
N PRO A 288 6.44 -37.05 37.80
CA PRO A 288 7.54 -38.01 37.80
C PRO A 288 7.12 -39.38 37.27
N GLN A 289 8.02 -40.06 36.56
CA GLN A 289 7.81 -41.42 36.08
C GLN A 289 7.78 -42.42 37.24
N GLN A 290 6.73 -43.23 37.32
CA GLN A 290 6.76 -44.52 38.02
C GLN A 290 6.60 -45.65 37.01
N SER A 291 7.50 -46.63 37.10
CA SER A 291 7.48 -47.83 36.28
C SER A 291 6.51 -48.87 36.82
N ASN A 292 5.77 -49.56 35.95
CA ASN A 292 5.59 -51.00 36.12
C ASN A 292 5.34 -51.71 34.78
N GLY A 293 5.67 -53.00 34.74
CA GLY A 293 5.87 -53.75 33.51
C GLY A 293 4.59 -54.15 32.77
N TYR A 294 4.74 -54.35 31.45
CA TYR A 294 3.84 -55.18 30.64
C TYR A 294 4.46 -56.57 30.48
N GLN A 295 3.64 -57.62 30.62
CA GLN A 295 4.06 -59.01 30.48
C GLN A 295 3.31 -59.67 29.31
N ASP A 296 4.01 -60.53 28.56
CA ASP A 296 3.54 -61.14 27.30
C ASP A 296 2.46 -62.22 27.51
N ASN A 297 1.54 -62.38 26.55
CA ASN A 297 0.86 -63.66 26.31
C ASN A 297 0.23 -63.78 24.90
N ARG A 298 0.08 -65.01 24.39
CA ARG A 298 -0.20 -65.33 22.97
C ARG A 298 -1.34 -66.34 22.74
N GLY A 299 -1.89 -66.34 21.52
CA GLY A 299 -2.78 -67.39 20.94
C GLY A 299 -4.29 -67.15 21.13
N GLU A 300 -5.24 -67.80 20.45
CA GLU A 300 -5.32 -68.66 19.22
C GLU A 300 -6.85 -68.89 18.94
N ARG A 301 -7.48 -69.22 17.78
CA ARG A 301 -7.19 -69.74 16.40
C ARG A 301 -8.00 -68.90 15.35
N ARG A 302 -8.20 -69.14 14.03
CA ARG A 302 -8.32 -70.31 13.11
C ARG A 302 -9.63 -71.13 13.33
N THR A 303 -10.37 -71.70 12.35
CA THR A 303 -10.25 -71.96 10.88
C THR A 303 -11.63 -71.97 10.14
N GLY A 304 -11.68 -71.82 8.80
CA GLY A 304 -12.83 -72.12 7.90
C GLY A 304 -12.99 -71.06 6.78
N ARG A 305 -13.04 -71.26 5.45
CA ARG A 305 -13.69 -72.24 4.51
C ARG A 305 -15.23 -72.23 4.53
N THR A 306 -15.97 -72.09 3.41
CA THR A 306 -15.74 -71.64 2.00
C THR A 306 -17.14 -71.34 1.36
N GLU A 307 -17.40 -70.95 0.09
CA GLU A 307 -16.66 -70.83 -1.19
C GLU A 307 -16.86 -69.38 -1.78
N GLY A 308 -17.13 -68.99 -3.04
CA GLY A 308 -17.23 -69.58 -4.40
C GLY A 308 -17.89 -68.60 -5.41
N GLY A 309 -17.43 -68.52 -6.67
CA GLY A 309 -18.04 -67.69 -7.73
C GLY A 309 -17.06 -67.12 -8.78
N PHE A 310 -17.23 -67.49 -10.06
CA PHE A 310 -16.37 -67.11 -11.20
C PHE A 310 -17.09 -66.20 -12.22
N HIS A 311 -16.34 -65.32 -12.89
CA HIS A 311 -16.39 -64.89 -14.33
C HIS A 311 -15.72 -63.50 -14.50
N GLY A 312 -15.04 -63.14 -15.59
CA GLY A 312 -14.61 -63.98 -16.72
C GLY A 312 -14.54 -63.28 -18.09
N ASN A 313 -13.66 -62.29 -18.30
CA ASN A 313 -13.10 -61.83 -19.61
C ASN A 313 -12.24 -60.54 -19.41
N GLY A 314 -11.23 -60.22 -20.23
CA GLY A 314 -10.62 -61.02 -21.31
C GLY A 314 -9.79 -60.22 -22.34
N PHE A 315 -8.51 -59.91 -22.05
CA PHE A 315 -7.45 -59.46 -22.99
C PHE A 315 -7.67 -58.05 -23.65
N ASN A 316 -6.67 -57.35 -24.21
CA ASN A 316 -5.41 -57.77 -24.84
C ASN A 316 -4.17 -56.87 -24.50
N ARG A 317 -3.01 -57.12 -25.14
CA ARG A 317 -1.65 -56.95 -24.58
C ARG A 317 -0.62 -56.26 -25.49
N SER A 318 0.14 -55.30 -24.94
CA SER A 318 1.50 -54.90 -25.38
C SER A 318 2.09 -53.96 -24.31
N GLU A 319 2.98 -54.32 -23.38
CA GLU A 319 4.36 -54.84 -23.50
C GLU A 319 5.36 -53.94 -24.27
N ARG A 320 6.14 -53.14 -23.50
CA ARG A 320 7.58 -53.32 -23.22
C ARG A 320 7.93 -52.49 -21.96
N ARG A 321 8.35 -53.14 -20.86
CA ARG A 321 9.74 -53.30 -20.35
C ARG A 321 10.38 -51.96 -19.97
N ASN A 322 10.74 -51.74 -18.70
CA ASN A 322 11.96 -52.20 -18.01
C ASN A 322 13.24 -51.60 -18.64
N ASP A 323 14.23 -51.11 -17.88
CA ASP A 323 14.47 -51.12 -16.43
C ASP A 323 14.61 -49.66 -15.91
N GLY A 324 14.67 -49.29 -14.61
CA GLY A 324 14.96 -50.07 -13.42
C GLY A 324 16.45 -49.98 -13.05
N PHE A 325 16.82 -49.17 -12.05
CA PHE A 325 17.67 -49.57 -10.91
C PHE A 325 17.82 -48.41 -9.91
N ASN A 326 18.20 -48.75 -8.69
CA ASN A 326 18.13 -47.89 -7.50
C ASN A 326 19.51 -47.82 -6.80
N ASN A 327 19.61 -46.94 -5.81
CA ASN A 327 20.51 -46.96 -4.64
C ASN A 327 21.81 -46.13 -4.62
N ASN A 328 21.82 -45.22 -3.63
CA ASN A 328 22.79 -45.12 -2.52
C ASN A 328 24.17 -44.41 -2.67
N ARG A 329 24.25 -43.31 -1.89
CA ARG A 329 25.14 -43.12 -0.71
C ARG A 329 26.47 -42.33 -0.83
N ASN A 330 26.48 -41.29 0.01
CA ASN A 330 27.50 -40.92 1.00
C ASN A 330 28.68 -40.00 0.66
N ASP A 331 28.76 -38.95 1.49
CA ASP A 331 29.92 -38.37 2.20
C ASP A 331 31.22 -38.07 1.44
N ARG A 332 31.69 -36.80 1.52
CA ARG A 332 32.53 -36.29 2.64
C ARG A 332 32.84 -34.78 2.50
N ASN A 333 33.25 -34.17 3.62
CA ASN A 333 34.04 -32.94 3.88
C ASN A 333 33.91 -31.72 2.93
N SER A 334 33.70 -30.46 3.39
CA SER A 334 34.21 -29.68 4.54
C SER A 334 35.60 -29.05 4.37
N GLU A 335 35.73 -27.81 4.85
CA GLU A 335 36.93 -26.93 4.85
C GLU A 335 37.30 -26.29 3.48
N ASN A 336 37.92 -25.10 3.40
CA ASN A 336 38.43 -24.19 4.45
C ASN A 336 38.25 -22.68 4.10
N PHE A 337 38.61 -21.79 5.03
CA PHE A 337 38.52 -20.32 4.98
C PHE A 337 39.76 -19.60 4.40
N GLY A 338 39.57 -18.35 3.95
CA GLY A 338 40.62 -17.37 3.63
C GLY A 338 40.10 -16.28 2.66
N ASN A 339 39.73 -15.04 3.02
CA ASN A 339 40.17 -14.03 4.01
C ASN A 339 41.34 -13.14 3.53
N ARG A 340 41.34 -11.85 3.93
CA ARG A 340 42.27 -10.73 3.59
C ARG A 340 42.10 -10.11 2.18
N GLU A 341 42.35 -8.80 1.95
CA GLU A 341 42.53 -7.65 2.89
C GLU A 341 42.17 -6.29 2.26
N ARG A 342 42.29 -5.22 3.07
CA ARG A 342 41.99 -3.81 2.74
C ARG A 342 43.11 -3.14 1.93
N ARG A 343 42.79 -2.06 1.20
CA ARG A 343 43.65 -0.87 1.06
C ARG A 343 42.81 0.42 0.96
N ASN A 344 43.47 1.57 1.07
CA ASN A 344 42.92 2.82 1.59
C ASN A 344 43.57 4.05 0.89
N ASP A 345 43.10 5.27 1.20
CA ASP A 345 43.74 6.57 0.88
C ASP A 345 43.74 6.99 -0.63
N ASN A 346 43.78 8.28 -1.04
CA ASN A 346 43.57 9.56 -0.33
C ASN A 346 43.20 10.72 -1.28
N PHE A 347 42.58 11.78 -0.72
CA PHE A 347 42.68 13.25 -1.01
C PHE A 347 42.80 13.79 -2.46
N GLY A 348 42.18 14.96 -2.73
CA GLY A 348 42.48 15.75 -3.95
C GLY A 348 41.62 17.01 -4.18
N ASN A 349 41.82 18.07 -3.40
CA ASN A 349 41.09 19.34 -3.56
C ASN A 349 41.69 20.22 -4.69
N ARG A 350 40.87 20.89 -5.51
CA ARG A 350 41.33 22.02 -6.36
C ARG A 350 40.22 22.97 -6.78
N GLU A 351 40.59 24.24 -6.99
CA GLU A 351 39.66 25.36 -6.98
C GLU A 351 39.29 25.92 -8.36
N ARG A 352 38.13 26.60 -8.37
CA ARG A 352 37.73 27.77 -9.17
C ARG A 352 38.67 28.22 -10.31
N ARG A 353 38.13 28.25 -11.52
CA ARG A 353 38.25 29.42 -12.43
C ARG A 353 36.91 29.73 -13.07
N ASN A 354 36.57 31.02 -13.15
CA ASN A 354 35.61 31.54 -14.12
C ASN A 354 36.36 31.76 -15.43
N ASP A 355 35.71 31.48 -16.56
CA ASP A 355 35.88 32.18 -17.83
C ASP A 355 34.57 32.03 -18.62
N SER A 356 34.31 32.90 -19.60
CA SER A 356 32.96 33.14 -20.13
C SER A 356 32.84 33.05 -21.66
N VAL A 357 31.59 32.88 -22.14
CA VAL A 357 31.18 32.95 -23.57
C VAL A 357 31.61 31.71 -24.42
N PRO A 358 30.86 31.25 -25.46
CA PRO A 358 29.55 31.69 -25.97
C PRO A 358 28.42 30.65 -25.81
N SER A 359 27.23 31.03 -26.28
CA SER A 359 26.03 30.19 -26.39
C SER A 359 26.24 28.93 -27.25
N ARG A 360 25.65 27.81 -26.78
CA ARG A 360 25.29 26.66 -27.62
C ARG A 360 23.79 26.38 -27.46
N ALA A 361 23.15 25.96 -28.54
CA ALA A 361 21.70 25.75 -28.56
C ALA A 361 21.25 24.71 -27.52
N PHE A 362 20.18 25.02 -26.78
CA PHE A 362 19.49 24.03 -25.96
C PHE A 362 18.82 22.99 -26.87
N SER A 363 19.53 21.91 -27.17
CA SER A 363 18.92 20.67 -27.63
C SER A 363 18.10 20.09 -26.47
N GLY A 364 16.87 20.59 -26.30
CA GLY A 364 15.95 20.20 -25.25
C GLY A 364 15.78 18.68 -25.27
N ASN A 365 16.25 18.00 -24.22
CA ASN A 365 16.37 16.56 -24.18
C ASN A 365 14.96 15.94 -24.23
N ASN A 366 14.56 15.50 -25.42
CA ASN A 366 13.14 15.36 -25.77
C ASN A 366 12.55 14.12 -25.10
N LYS A 367 11.98 14.32 -23.90
CA LYS A 367 11.15 13.35 -23.18
C LYS A 367 9.82 13.15 -23.92
N GLY A 368 9.89 12.58 -25.11
CA GLY A 368 8.73 12.17 -25.89
C GLY A 368 7.92 11.11 -25.13
N PHE A 369 6.61 11.12 -25.35
CA PHE A 369 5.69 10.17 -24.72
C PHE A 369 6.02 8.73 -25.20
N LYS A 370 6.77 7.99 -24.37
CA LYS A 370 7.18 6.60 -24.61
C LYS A 370 5.99 5.66 -24.45
N LYS A 371 5.27 5.44 -25.56
CA LYS A 371 4.07 4.59 -25.71
C LYS A 371 2.95 4.91 -24.71
N PHE A 372 1.86 5.44 -25.26
CA PHE A 372 0.52 5.30 -24.68
C PHE A 372 0.17 3.81 -24.51
#